data_AF-A0A935LN97-F1
#
_entry.id   AF-A0A935LN97-F1
#
_cell.length_a   1.000
_cell.length_b   1.000
_cell.length_c   1.000
_cell.angle_alpha   90.00
_cell.angle_beta   90.00
_cell.angle_gamma   90.00
#
_symmetry.space_group_name_H-M   'P 1'
#
loop_
_entity.id
_entity.type
_entity.pdbx_description
1 polymer ?
#
loop_
_entity_poly.entity_id
_entity_poly.type
_entity_poly.pdbx_seq_one_letter_code
_entity_poly.pdbx_strand_id
1 'polypeptide(L)'
;MSDVTTPPLRWRLGVAMAEKDIRTARELRRRLREVGYEISEPQLSRLRKRLPRQLDTSLLVALCRVLAVQPGQLLVLPAERASDGPPPAASEPRDNKNTEQAGPISVDSNDMATTKSHPISGPKLRAIPMPRL
;
A
#
# COMPACT_ATOMS: atom_id res chain seq x y z
N MET A 1 -17.06 21.48 -28.42
CA MET A 1 -15.73 21.22 -27.81
C MET A 1 -15.98 20.63 -26.44
N SER A 2 -15.86 19.32 -26.32
CA SER A 2 -16.17 18.59 -25.08
C SER A 2 -15.15 18.98 -24.00
N ASP A 3 -15.65 19.49 -22.88
CA ASP A 3 -14.84 19.77 -21.69
C ASP A 3 -14.24 18.44 -21.21
N VAL A 4 -12.92 18.28 -21.37
CA VAL A 4 -12.23 17.09 -20.88
C VAL A 4 -12.16 17.21 -19.37
N THR A 5 -13.14 16.62 -18.68
CA THR A 5 -13.16 16.57 -17.22
C THR A 5 -11.97 15.72 -16.76
N THR A 6 -10.84 16.37 -16.50
CA THR A 6 -9.61 15.72 -16.08
C THR A 6 -9.81 15.22 -14.65
N PRO A 7 -9.68 13.90 -14.37
CA PRO A 7 -9.87 13.38 -13.04
C PRO A 7 -8.86 14.00 -12.06
N PRO A 8 -9.26 14.29 -10.81
CA PRO A 8 -8.40 15.01 -9.87
C PRO A 8 -7.19 14.14 -9.49
N LEU A 9 -5.99 14.57 -9.88
CA LEU A 9 -4.75 13.88 -9.55
C LEU A 9 -4.43 13.96 -8.05
N ARG A 10 -4.23 12.82 -7.39
CA ARG A 10 -3.89 12.76 -5.96
C ARG A 10 -2.39 12.85 -5.74
N TRP A 11 -1.99 13.78 -4.88
CA TRP A 11 -0.62 13.97 -4.47
C TRP A 11 -0.31 13.24 -3.16
N ARG A 12 0.63 12.29 -3.20
CA ARG A 12 0.97 11.41 -2.06
C ARG A 12 2.34 11.66 -1.44
N LEU A 13 2.99 12.81 -1.72
CA LEU A 13 4.32 13.09 -1.17
C LEU A 13 4.37 13.02 0.36
N GLY A 14 3.36 13.51 1.07
CA GLY A 14 3.31 13.40 2.53
C GLY A 14 3.31 11.96 3.05
N VAL A 15 2.64 11.05 2.32
CA VAL A 15 2.61 9.61 2.66
C VAL A 15 3.96 8.96 2.36
N ALA A 16 4.51 9.20 1.17
CA ALA A 16 5.83 8.67 0.78
C ALA A 16 6.95 9.18 1.71
N MET A 17 6.84 10.42 2.21
CA MET A 17 7.76 10.96 3.21
C MET A 17 7.62 10.23 4.56
N ALA A 18 6.39 9.96 5.01
CA ALA A 18 6.16 9.23 6.26
C ALA A 18 6.69 7.79 6.20
N GLU A 19 6.52 7.10 5.07
CA GLU A 19 7.06 5.75 4.82
C GLU A 19 8.60 5.69 4.85
N LYS A 20 9.27 6.84 4.70
CA LYS A 20 10.74 6.97 4.79
C LYS A 20 11.22 7.69 6.04
N ASP A 21 10.34 7.84 7.05
CA ASP A 21 10.61 8.54 8.32
C ASP A 21 11.01 10.02 8.17
N ILE A 22 10.65 10.64 7.05
CA ILE A 22 10.92 12.06 6.78
C ILE A 22 9.76 12.93 7.27
N ARG A 23 9.92 13.53 8.46
CA ARG A 23 8.83 14.33 9.07
C ARG A 23 8.82 15.81 8.67
N THR A 24 9.95 16.37 8.26
CA THR A 24 10.10 17.82 8.00
C THR A 24 10.48 18.12 6.56
N ALA A 25 10.09 19.31 6.07
CA ALA A 25 10.52 19.77 4.75
C ALA A 25 12.04 20.01 4.71
N ARG A 26 12.62 20.49 5.83
CA ARG A 26 14.06 20.70 5.96
C ARG A 26 14.87 19.40 5.79
N GLU A 27 14.41 18.30 6.38
CA GLU A 27 15.01 16.97 6.20
C GLU A 27 14.98 16.53 4.74
N LEU A 28 13.82 16.62 4.08
CA LEU A 28 13.69 16.30 2.66
C LEU A 28 14.60 17.17 1.79
N ARG A 29 14.70 18.47 2.10
CA ARG A 29 15.58 19.41 1.39
C ARG A 29 17.05 19.01 1.51
N ARG A 30 17.47 18.53 2.68
CA ARG A 30 18.85 18.05 2.88
C ARG A 30 19.13 16.85 1.98
N ARG A 31 18.25 15.85 1.95
CA ARG A 31 18.41 14.67 1.10
C ARG A 31 18.32 14.97 -0.39
N LEU A 32 17.49 15.93 -0.80
CA LEU A 32 17.45 16.42 -2.18
C LEU A 32 18.78 17.05 -2.61
N ARG A 33 19.43 17.80 -1.72
CA ARG A 33 20.77 18.34 -1.99
C ARG A 33 21.85 17.27 -2.12
N GLU A 34 21.77 16.21 -1.32
CA GLU A 34 22.70 15.07 -1.41
C GLU A 34 22.66 14.39 -2.80
N VAL A 35 21.52 14.45 -3.49
CA VAL A 35 21.37 13.97 -4.89
C VAL A 35 21.55 15.08 -5.94
N GLY A 36 22.00 16.28 -5.54
CA GLY A 36 22.31 17.40 -6.43
C GLY A 36 21.11 18.25 -6.84
N TYR A 37 19.98 18.19 -6.12
CA TYR A 37 18.81 19.02 -6.41
C TYR A 37 18.58 20.08 -5.31
N GLU A 38 18.70 21.36 -5.69
CA GLU A 38 18.46 22.48 -4.78
C GLU A 38 17.05 23.06 -4.94
N ILE A 39 16.38 23.27 -3.82
CA ILE A 39 15.05 23.89 -3.77
C ILE A 39 14.92 24.77 -2.54
N SER A 40 14.13 25.83 -2.63
CA SER A 40 13.82 26.67 -1.48
C SER A 40 12.90 25.92 -0.48
N GLU A 41 13.13 26.12 0.81
CA GLU A 41 12.29 25.56 1.87
C GLU A 41 10.79 25.95 1.80
N PRO A 42 10.42 27.22 1.50
CA PRO A 42 9.02 27.58 1.32
C PRO A 42 8.37 26.87 0.13
N GLN A 43 9.09 26.70 -0.99
CA GLN A 43 8.58 25.96 -2.15
C GLN A 43 8.37 24.49 -1.82
N LEU A 44 9.32 23.84 -1.16
CA LEU A 44 9.20 22.45 -0.74
C LEU A 44 8.05 22.25 0.27
N SER A 45 7.86 23.21 1.17
CA SER A 45 6.75 23.17 2.13
C SER A 45 5.38 23.29 1.47
N ARG A 46 5.27 24.11 0.41
CA ARG A 46 4.06 24.19 -0.43
C ARG A 46 3.85 22.91 -1.22
N LEU A 47 4.91 22.42 -1.87
CA LEU A 47 4.92 21.17 -2.63
C LEU A 47 4.45 19.99 -1.77
N ARG A 48 4.89 19.88 -0.51
CA ARG A 48 4.45 18.80 0.37
C ARG A 48 2.95 18.79 0.65
N LYS A 49 2.34 19.97 0.72
CA LYS A 49 0.94 20.13 1.13
C LYS A 49 -0.03 20.06 -0.05
N ARG A 50 0.40 20.47 -1.25
CA ARG A 50 -0.47 20.60 -2.43
C ARG A 50 0.26 20.19 -3.69
N LEU A 51 -0.48 19.61 -4.63
CA LEU A 51 0.02 19.35 -5.98
C LEU A 51 0.37 20.69 -6.65
N PRO A 52 1.60 20.87 -7.17
CA PRO A 52 1.96 22.08 -7.87
C PRO A 52 1.35 22.07 -9.27
N ARG A 53 1.15 23.26 -9.87
CA ARG A 53 0.67 23.38 -11.26
C ARG A 53 1.70 22.90 -12.27
N GLN A 54 2.99 23.04 -11.94
CA GLN A 54 4.12 22.62 -12.75
C GLN A 54 5.09 21.87 -11.85
N LEU A 55 5.58 20.74 -12.34
CA LEU A 55 6.54 19.89 -11.63
C LEU A 55 7.66 19.54 -12.60
N ASP A 56 8.87 19.96 -12.28
CA ASP A 56 10.04 19.68 -13.11
C ASP A 56 10.37 18.18 -13.09
N THR A 57 10.63 17.60 -14.25
CA THR A 57 11.00 16.18 -14.36
C THR A 57 12.23 15.85 -13.51
N SER A 58 13.21 16.76 -13.44
CA SER A 58 14.40 16.60 -12.59
C SER A 58 14.05 16.53 -11.10
N LEU A 59 13.08 17.32 -10.64
CA LEU A 59 12.56 17.25 -9.27
C LEU A 59 11.84 15.92 -9.03
N LEU A 60 11.03 15.47 -9.98
CA LEU A 60 10.34 14.18 -9.86
C LEU A 60 11.34 13.03 -9.70
N VAL A 61 12.37 12.99 -10.56
CA VAL A 61 13.43 11.99 -10.50
C VAL A 61 14.20 12.07 -9.17
N ALA A 62 14.53 13.28 -8.70
CA ALA A 62 15.21 13.47 -7.42
C ALA A 62 14.34 12.99 -6.23
N LEU A 63 13.04 13.29 -6.24
CA LEU A 63 12.09 12.81 -5.23
C LEU A 63 11.99 11.28 -5.25
N CYS A 64 11.82 10.68 -6.43
CA CYS A 64 11.78 9.23 -6.60
C CYS A 64 13.05 8.55 -6.09
N ARG A 65 14.23 9.13 -6.35
CA ARG A 65 15.53 8.63 -5.86
C ARG A 65 15.65 8.73 -4.34
N VAL A 66 15.36 9.90 -3.75
CA VAL A 66 15.47 10.13 -2.30
C VAL A 66 14.48 9.29 -1.52
N LEU A 67 13.27 9.13 -2.05
CA LEU A 67 12.20 8.38 -1.39
C LEU A 67 12.17 6.91 -1.82
N ALA A 68 13.03 6.47 -2.75
CA ALA A 68 13.01 5.12 -3.33
C ALA A 68 11.59 4.66 -3.75
N VAL A 69 10.84 5.55 -4.41
CA VAL A 69 9.48 5.29 -4.91
C VAL A 69 9.38 5.53 -6.41
N GLN A 70 8.37 4.92 -7.03
CA GLN A 70 8.02 5.15 -8.42
C GLN A 70 7.16 6.42 -8.58
N PRO A 71 7.18 7.11 -9.73
CA PRO A 71 6.38 8.32 -9.96
C PRO A 71 4.88 8.07 -9.79
N GLY A 72 4.37 6.90 -10.17
CA GLY A 72 2.96 6.52 -9.97
C GLY A 72 2.55 6.32 -8.51
N GLN A 73 3.51 6.21 -7.58
CA GLN A 73 3.21 6.18 -6.14
C GLN A 73 3.02 7.60 -5.59
N LEU A 74 3.65 8.61 -6.20
CA LEU A 74 3.54 10.03 -5.85
C LEU A 74 2.31 10.69 -6.48
N LEU A 75 2.06 10.38 -7.76
CA LEU A 75 1.01 10.94 -8.59
C LEU A 75 -0.02 9.84 -8.91
N VAL A 76 -1.05 9.73 -8.06
CA VAL A 76 -2.06 8.67 -8.19
C VAL A 76 -3.30 9.26 -8.85
N LEU A 77 -3.70 8.72 -10.00
CA LEU A 77 -5.05 8.94 -10.50
C LEU A 77 -5.98 8.11 -9.62
N PRO A 78 -6.92 8.72 -8.88
CA PRO A 78 -7.97 7.96 -8.25
C PRO A 78 -8.73 7.24 -9.35
N ALA A 79 -8.83 5.91 -9.26
CA ALA A 79 -9.77 5.20 -10.09
C ALA A 79 -11.15 5.79 -9.81
N GLU A 80 -11.85 6.22 -10.86
CA GLU A 80 -13.30 6.37 -10.77
C GLU A 80 -13.78 5.03 -10.21
N ARG A 81 -14.44 5.03 -9.04
CA ARG A 81 -14.98 3.79 -8.51
C ARG A 81 -15.85 3.25 -9.62
N ALA A 82 -15.42 2.16 -10.27
CA ALA A 82 -16.34 1.34 -11.01
C ALA A 82 -17.46 1.08 -10.02
N SER A 83 -18.64 1.62 -10.34
CA SER A 83 -19.82 1.56 -9.50
C SER A 83 -19.90 0.18 -8.88
N ASP A 84 -20.16 0.17 -7.58
CA ASP A 84 -20.47 -0.97 -6.72
C ASP A 84 -21.60 -1.81 -7.38
N GLY A 85 -21.26 -2.54 -8.43
CA GLY A 85 -22.05 -3.63 -8.95
C GLY A 85 -21.91 -4.77 -7.96
N PRO A 86 -22.99 -5.50 -7.68
CA PRO A 86 -22.95 -6.60 -6.73
C PRO A 86 -21.74 -7.50 -7.04
N PRO A 87 -21.04 -7.99 -6.01
CA PRO A 87 -19.84 -8.80 -6.19
C PRO A 87 -20.14 -9.89 -7.23
N PRO A 88 -19.23 -10.18 -8.18
CA PRO A 88 -19.44 -11.26 -9.13
C PRO A 88 -19.78 -12.49 -8.29
N ALA A 89 -21.03 -12.95 -8.45
CA ALA A 89 -21.55 -14.10 -7.76
C ALA A 89 -20.47 -15.18 -7.81
N ALA A 90 -20.12 -15.67 -6.63
CA ALA A 90 -19.08 -16.66 -6.41
C ALA A 90 -19.02 -17.61 -7.61
N SER A 91 -17.93 -17.55 -8.37
CA SER A 91 -17.62 -18.65 -9.27
C SER A 91 -17.41 -19.84 -8.36
N GLU A 92 -18.44 -20.67 -8.29
CA GLU A 92 -18.46 -21.93 -7.57
C GLU A 92 -17.14 -22.67 -7.86
N PRO A 93 -16.51 -23.28 -6.84
CA PRO A 93 -15.31 -24.06 -7.06
C PRO A 93 -15.68 -25.22 -7.99
N ARG A 94 -15.29 -25.12 -9.26
CA ARG A 94 -15.32 -26.26 -10.17
C ARG A 94 -14.33 -27.28 -9.62
N ASP A 95 -14.87 -28.37 -9.08
CA ASP A 95 -14.16 -29.61 -8.78
C ASP A 95 -13.34 -30.08 -9.99
N ASN A 96 -12.08 -29.69 -10.02
CA ASN A 96 -11.11 -30.25 -10.94
C ASN A 96 -10.59 -31.56 -10.34
N LYS A 97 -11.26 -32.68 -10.68
CA LYS A 97 -10.66 -34.01 -10.60
C LYS A 97 -9.67 -34.18 -11.76
N ASN A 98 -8.49 -33.56 -11.65
CA ASN A 98 -7.34 -34.04 -12.42
C ASN A 98 -6.61 -35.07 -11.56
N THR A 99 -7.00 -36.32 -11.79
CA THR A 99 -6.26 -37.51 -11.39
C THR A 99 -4.93 -37.50 -12.14
N GLU A 100 -3.96 -36.77 -11.61
CA GLU A 100 -2.57 -36.90 -12.01
C GLU A 100 -2.08 -38.23 -11.44
N GLN A 101 -2.21 -39.26 -12.29
CA GLN A 101 -1.69 -40.59 -12.07
C GLN A 101 -0.17 -40.54 -12.25
N ALA A 102 0.54 -40.24 -11.18
CA ALA A 102 1.96 -40.56 -11.02
C ALA A 102 2.08 -41.33 -9.71
N GLY A 103 2.34 -42.63 -9.84
CA GLY A 103 2.22 -43.59 -8.74
C GLY A 103 3.18 -43.34 -7.57
N PRO A 104 2.82 -43.74 -6.34
CA PRO A 104 3.80 -43.87 -5.27
C PRO A 104 4.35 -45.29 -5.26
N ILE A 105 5.65 -45.42 -5.53
CA ILE A 105 6.43 -46.48 -4.91
C ILE A 105 6.85 -46.04 -3.51
N SER A 106 6.90 -47.04 -2.63
CA SER A 106 7.54 -47.09 -1.32
C SER A 106 6.64 -46.86 -0.09
N VAL A 107 6.12 -48.01 0.34
CA VAL A 107 6.11 -48.52 1.72
C VAL A 107 6.93 -47.73 2.75
N ASP A 108 6.32 -47.41 3.89
CA ASP A 108 6.73 -47.96 5.18
C ASP A 108 5.59 -47.81 6.21
N SER A 109 5.46 -48.82 7.06
CA SER A 109 4.42 -48.96 8.08
C SER A 109 4.98 -48.62 9.45
N ASN A 110 4.36 -47.64 10.14
CA ASN A 110 4.23 -47.47 11.61
C ASN A 110 3.93 -45.98 11.87
N ASP A 111 3.23 -45.52 12.90
CA ASP A 111 2.83 -46.07 14.18
C ASP A 111 1.61 -45.28 14.68
N MET A 112 0.92 -45.89 15.63
CA MET A 112 -0.32 -45.51 16.28
C MET A 112 -0.22 -44.18 17.07
N ALA A 113 -1.08 -43.18 16.74
CA ALA A 113 -1.37 -42.10 17.68
C ALA A 113 -2.78 -41.49 17.48
N THR A 114 -3.66 -41.93 18.39
CA THR A 114 -4.95 -41.39 18.80
C THR A 114 -5.15 -39.87 18.67
N THR A 115 -6.30 -39.53 18.09
CA THR A 115 -7.08 -38.29 18.17
C THR A 115 -7.04 -37.58 19.53
N LYS A 116 -6.78 -36.25 19.54
CA LYS A 116 -7.54 -35.30 20.38
C LYS A 116 -7.46 -33.85 19.89
N SER A 117 -8.64 -33.31 19.63
CA SER A 117 -8.98 -31.98 19.16
C SER A 117 -8.57 -30.85 20.12
N HIS A 118 -8.12 -29.71 19.59
CA HIS A 118 -7.98 -28.47 20.35
C HIS A 118 -9.10 -27.48 19.97
N PRO A 119 -9.91 -27.00 20.94
CA PRO A 119 -10.90 -25.96 20.68
C PRO A 119 -10.27 -24.58 20.57
N ILE A 120 -10.75 -23.82 19.58
CA ILE A 120 -10.43 -22.42 19.30
C ILE A 120 -10.87 -21.58 20.50
N SER A 121 -9.91 -21.00 21.24
CA SER A 121 -10.17 -20.07 22.34
C SER A 121 -9.47 -18.74 22.07
N GLY A 122 -10.24 -17.73 21.64
CA GLY A 122 -9.75 -16.36 21.46
C GLY A 122 -9.45 -15.66 22.79
N PRO A 123 -8.49 -14.72 22.85
CA PRO A 123 -8.19 -13.98 24.06
C PRO A 123 -9.23 -12.87 24.40
N LYS A 124 -9.90 -13.13 25.52
CA LYS A 124 -10.70 -12.33 26.45
C LYS A 124 -10.54 -10.78 26.40
N LEU A 125 -11.63 -10.08 26.07
CA LEU A 125 -11.82 -8.63 26.28
C LEU A 125 -11.72 -8.29 27.78
N ARG A 126 -10.87 -7.31 28.13
CA ARG A 126 -10.84 -6.70 29.47
C ARG A 126 -11.70 -5.45 29.49
N ALA A 127 -12.61 -5.35 30.45
CA ALA A 127 -13.42 -4.16 30.69
C ALA A 127 -12.54 -3.01 31.20
N ILE A 128 -12.78 -1.79 30.68
CA ILE A 128 -12.14 -0.55 31.11
C ILE A 128 -13.04 0.09 32.19
N PRO A 129 -12.58 0.32 33.43
CA PRO A 129 -13.36 1.05 34.42
C PRO A 129 -13.36 2.56 34.13
N MET A 130 -14.54 3.17 34.15
CA MET A 130 -14.75 4.62 34.01
C MET A 130 -14.54 5.33 35.36
N PRO A 131 -13.78 6.43 35.46
CA PRO A 131 -13.81 7.29 36.63
C PRO A 131 -15.10 8.14 36.65
N ARG A 132 -15.80 8.15 37.79
CA ARG A 132 -16.93 9.03 38.07
C ARG A 132 -16.42 10.40 38.58
N LEU A 133 -17.06 11.46 38.05
CA LEU A 133 -17.17 12.87 38.48
C LEU A 133 -16.21 13.36 39.58
#